data_AF-A0A661X3H3-F1
#
_entry.id   AF-A0A661X3H3-F1
#
_cell.length_a   1.000
_cell.length_b   1.000
_cell.length_c   1.000
_cell.angle_alpha   90.00
_cell.angle_beta   90.00
_cell.angle_gamma   90.00
#
_symmetry.space_group_name_H-M   'P 1'
#
loop_
_entity.id
_entity.type
_entity.pdbx_description
1 polymer ?
#
loop_
_entity_poly.entity_id
_entity_poly.type
_entity_poly.pdbx_seq_one_letter_code
_entity_poly.pdbx_strand_id
1 'polypeptide(L)'
;MKNKEEIKKIMETIDVLKILLMEGERERGIFGKGMFYWGIINGSIFLYYYLKSNIFGELFWFYLLYIGFFVSTVEAMGLLRGILYWGSSLIILMLLFNLTKNWLLFITLLLVSAFFGYYYAVILHSKKRGKERAALFKLPLGNKIAIFWLVMMCGVGLLVGVFEAKLGASLVNFDYNFLFVVLLGFGISVGLFVSGLIDKGFLIIGVISMFGIPVLSLINVNLGYVMASGVSFISSIYGGYLYLKSGKGRSYP
;
A
#
# COMPACT_ATOMS: atom_id res chain seq x y z
N MET A 1 15.71 11.15 52.03
CA MET A 1 16.33 11.37 50.70
C MET A 1 15.84 10.37 49.62
N LYS A 2 15.61 9.08 49.93
CA LYS A 2 15.07 8.06 48.97
C LYS A 2 13.83 8.48 48.15
N ASN A 3 12.91 9.24 48.75
CA ASN A 3 11.64 9.60 48.11
C ASN A 3 11.80 10.57 46.91
N LYS A 4 12.85 11.42 46.89
CA LYS A 4 13.08 12.34 45.76
C LYS A 4 13.62 11.63 44.51
N GLU A 5 14.41 10.57 44.68
CA GLU A 5 14.96 9.80 43.56
C GLU A 5 13.90 8.88 42.92
N GLU A 6 13.01 8.29 43.73
CA GLU A 6 11.86 7.53 43.21
C GLU A 6 10.89 8.43 42.44
N ILE A 7 10.54 9.60 42.97
CA ILE A 7 9.69 10.56 42.26
C ILE A 7 10.33 11.00 40.94
N LYS A 8 11.66 11.25 40.92
CA LYS A 8 12.38 11.60 39.69
C LYS A 8 12.32 10.48 38.64
N LYS A 9 12.52 9.21 39.02
CA LYS A 9 12.41 8.07 38.10
C LYS A 9 10.99 7.88 37.56
N ILE A 10 9.97 8.12 38.37
CA ILE A 10 8.56 8.06 37.94
C ILE A 10 8.29 9.17 36.91
N MET A 11 8.75 10.40 37.15
CA MET A 11 8.60 11.48 36.19
C MET A 11 9.34 11.19 34.88
N GLU A 12 10.58 10.70 34.93
CA GLU A 12 11.35 10.30 33.74
C GLU A 12 10.62 9.21 32.96
N THR A 13 10.01 8.24 33.64
CA THR A 13 9.21 7.19 33.00
C THR A 13 7.95 7.75 32.34
N ILE A 14 7.24 8.67 33.01
CA ILE A 14 6.07 9.35 32.45
C ILE A 14 6.44 10.16 31.21
N ASP A 15 7.57 10.86 31.24
CA ASP A 15 8.04 11.64 30.10
C ASP A 15 8.44 10.74 28.92
N VAL A 16 9.12 9.62 29.18
CA VAL A 16 9.40 8.60 28.15
C VAL A 16 8.10 8.04 27.56
N LEU A 17 7.10 7.73 28.40
CA LEU A 17 5.80 7.24 27.94
C LEU A 17 5.06 8.28 27.09
N LYS A 18 5.10 9.57 27.46
CA LYS A 18 4.51 10.66 26.67
C LYS A 18 5.19 10.78 25.31
N ILE A 19 6.51 10.72 25.26
CA ILE A 19 7.28 10.76 24.00
C ILE A 19 6.90 9.57 23.12
N LEU A 20 6.83 8.35 23.67
CA LEU A 20 6.43 7.15 22.93
C LEU A 20 4.99 7.25 22.40
N LEU A 21 4.06 7.81 23.17
CA LEU A 21 2.68 8.04 22.74
C LEU A 21 2.61 9.07 21.59
N MET A 22 3.32 10.19 21.71
CA MET A 22 3.38 11.21 20.66
C MET A 22 4.00 10.66 19.36
N GLU A 23 5.05 9.84 19.48
CA GLU A 23 5.67 9.19 18.33
C GLU A 23 4.72 8.16 17.70
N GLY A 24 3.99 7.39 18.51
CA GLY A 24 2.96 6.46 18.06
C GLY A 24 1.80 7.14 17.33
N GLU A 25 1.30 8.27 17.82
CA GLU A 25 0.26 9.06 17.14
C GLU A 25 0.77 9.64 15.81
N ARG A 26 2.02 10.12 15.79
CA ARG A 26 2.63 10.60 14.55
C ARG A 26 2.76 9.49 13.52
N GLU A 27 3.18 8.29 13.92
CA GLU A 27 3.28 7.14 13.02
C GLU A 27 1.90 6.73 12.47
N ARG A 28 0.88 6.71 13.33
CA ARG A 28 -0.51 6.47 12.92
C ARG A 28 -1.01 7.49 11.92
N GLY A 29 -0.65 8.77 12.08
CA GLY A 29 -0.99 9.82 11.12
C GLY A 29 -0.36 9.59 9.75
N ILE A 30 0.96 9.30 9.71
CA ILE A 30 1.68 9.02 8.46
C ILE A 30 1.09 7.79 7.77
N PHE A 31 0.83 6.73 8.54
CA PHE A 31 0.21 5.52 8.04
C PHE A 31 -1.22 5.77 7.51
N GLY A 32 -2.04 6.50 8.28
CA GLY A 32 -3.41 6.85 7.89
C GLY A 32 -3.46 7.63 6.57
N LYS A 33 -2.52 8.56 6.36
CA LYS A 33 -2.36 9.26 5.07
C LYS A 33 -2.06 8.29 3.93
N GLY A 34 -1.15 7.34 4.15
CA GLY A 34 -0.86 6.29 3.16
C GLY A 34 -2.10 5.46 2.82
N MET A 35 -2.82 5.00 3.84
CA MET A 35 -4.06 4.21 3.66
C MET A 35 -5.17 4.98 2.97
N PHE A 36 -5.28 6.29 3.20
CA PHE A 36 -6.22 7.15 2.49
C PHE A 36 -6.00 7.06 0.97
N TYR A 37 -4.76 7.25 0.51
CA TYR A 37 -4.46 7.21 -0.92
C TYR A 37 -4.56 5.80 -1.50
N TRP A 38 -4.00 4.79 -0.80
CA TRP A 38 -4.07 3.40 -1.26
C TRP A 38 -5.50 2.88 -1.35
N GLY A 39 -6.37 3.24 -0.40
CA GLY A 39 -7.77 2.85 -0.44
C GLY A 39 -8.54 3.48 -1.61
N ILE A 40 -8.27 4.74 -1.97
CA ILE A 40 -8.87 5.38 -3.16
C ILE A 40 -8.39 4.68 -4.43
N ILE A 41 -7.08 4.45 -4.52
CA ILE A 41 -6.44 3.84 -5.69
C ILE A 41 -7.00 2.43 -5.92
N ASN A 42 -6.93 1.58 -4.90
CA ASN A 42 -7.45 0.22 -4.99
C ASN A 42 -8.97 0.21 -5.24
N GLY A 43 -9.72 1.05 -4.53
CA GLY A 43 -11.17 1.17 -4.73
C GLY A 43 -11.54 1.51 -6.16
N SER A 44 -10.77 2.41 -6.79
CA SER A 44 -10.93 2.82 -8.18
C SER A 44 -10.56 1.71 -9.16
N ILE A 45 -9.54 0.89 -8.87
CA ILE A 45 -9.19 -0.29 -9.68
C ILE A 45 -10.39 -1.23 -9.76
N PHE A 46 -10.92 -1.71 -8.63
CA PHE A 46 -12.03 -2.67 -8.65
C PHE A 46 -13.31 -2.05 -9.22
N LEU A 47 -13.58 -0.77 -8.96
CA LEU A 47 -14.72 -0.09 -9.54
C LEU A 47 -14.64 -0.03 -11.06
N TYR A 48 -13.45 0.24 -11.62
CA TYR A 48 -13.24 0.26 -13.07
C TYR A 48 -13.56 -1.09 -13.72
N TYR A 49 -13.05 -2.19 -13.15
CA TYR A 49 -13.33 -3.55 -13.65
C TYR A 49 -14.77 -3.98 -13.42
N TYR A 50 -15.39 -3.60 -12.30
CA TYR A 50 -16.81 -3.83 -12.05
C TYR A 50 -17.70 -3.20 -13.14
N LEU A 51 -17.40 -1.95 -13.51
CA LEU A 51 -18.12 -1.21 -14.54
C LEU A 51 -17.84 -1.72 -15.96
N LYS A 52 -16.94 -2.71 -16.12
CA LYS A 52 -16.48 -3.23 -17.42
C LYS A 52 -16.03 -2.11 -18.37
N SER A 53 -15.42 -1.07 -17.81
CA SER A 53 -14.94 0.07 -18.60
C SER A 53 -13.72 -0.33 -19.41
N ASN A 54 -13.61 0.19 -20.64
CA ASN A 54 -12.44 0.00 -21.51
C ASN A 54 -11.73 1.32 -21.84
N ILE A 55 -12.05 2.40 -21.13
CA ILE A 55 -11.53 3.75 -21.43
C ILE A 55 -9.99 3.81 -21.34
N PHE A 56 -9.41 3.09 -20.38
CA PHE A 56 -7.97 3.08 -20.10
C PHE A 56 -7.30 1.73 -20.40
N GLY A 57 -8.02 0.83 -21.08
CA GLY A 57 -7.57 -0.52 -21.41
C GLY A 57 -7.46 -1.47 -20.20
N GLU A 58 -6.99 -2.68 -20.47
CA GLU A 58 -6.86 -3.78 -19.51
C GLU A 58 -5.71 -3.59 -18.51
N LEU A 59 -4.79 -2.67 -18.80
CA LEU A 59 -3.65 -2.32 -17.95
C LEU A 59 -3.95 -1.20 -16.97
N PHE A 60 -5.20 -0.76 -16.83
CA PHE A 60 -5.53 0.41 -16.00
C PHE A 60 -5.00 0.31 -14.57
N TRP A 61 -5.11 -0.87 -13.96
CA TRP A 61 -4.62 -1.14 -12.61
C TRP A 61 -3.12 -0.86 -12.43
N PHE A 62 -2.31 -1.10 -13.46
CA PHE A 62 -0.88 -0.87 -13.43
C PHE A 62 -0.52 0.61 -13.32
N TYR A 63 -1.20 1.49 -14.07
CA TYR A 63 -0.98 2.93 -13.98
C TYR A 63 -1.34 3.46 -12.58
N LEU A 64 -2.43 2.95 -12.01
CA LEU A 64 -2.88 3.31 -10.67
C LEU A 64 -1.91 2.86 -9.57
N LEU A 65 -1.24 1.71 -9.73
CA LEU A 65 -0.17 1.29 -8.82
C LEU A 65 1.01 2.27 -8.84
N TYR A 66 1.40 2.77 -10.02
CA TYR A 66 2.45 3.79 -10.15
C TYR A 66 2.09 5.09 -9.44
N ILE A 67 0.83 5.50 -9.52
CA ILE A 67 0.32 6.64 -8.75
C ILE A 67 0.41 6.34 -7.25
N GLY A 68 0.06 5.13 -6.82
CA GLY A 68 0.19 4.69 -5.42
C GLY A 68 1.63 4.75 -4.90
N PHE A 69 2.58 4.29 -5.71
CA PHE A 69 4.00 4.34 -5.39
C PHE A 69 4.52 5.78 -5.33
N PHE A 70 4.13 6.62 -6.28
CA PHE A 70 4.46 8.04 -6.27
C PHE A 70 3.96 8.71 -5.00
N VAL A 71 2.67 8.59 -4.68
CA VAL A 71 2.10 9.24 -3.49
C VAL A 71 2.70 8.70 -2.19
N SER A 72 3.05 7.42 -2.14
CA SER A 72 3.72 6.81 -0.97
C SER A 72 5.17 7.27 -0.77
N THR A 73 5.83 7.76 -1.82
CA THR A 73 7.25 8.13 -1.77
C THR A 73 7.50 9.63 -1.96
N VAL A 74 6.49 10.41 -2.34
CA VAL A 74 6.64 11.84 -2.66
C VAL A 74 7.16 12.68 -1.50
N GLU A 75 6.79 12.37 -0.25
CA GLU A 75 7.32 13.10 0.91
C GLU A 75 8.82 12.87 1.11
N ALA A 76 9.27 11.64 0.85
CA ALA A 76 10.68 11.27 0.93
C ALA A 76 11.48 11.84 -0.23
N MET A 77 11.02 11.64 -1.47
CA MET A 77 11.72 12.05 -2.69
C MET A 77 11.61 13.55 -2.99
N GLY A 78 10.52 14.19 -2.60
CA GLY A 78 10.08 15.48 -3.14
C GLY A 78 9.32 15.32 -4.46
N LEU A 79 8.45 16.29 -4.76
CA LEU A 79 7.54 16.25 -5.92
C LEU A 79 8.27 16.01 -7.24
N LEU A 80 9.24 16.86 -7.57
CA LEU A 80 9.96 16.80 -8.84
C LEU A 80 10.70 15.47 -9.04
N ARG A 81 11.46 15.02 -8.02
CA ARG A 81 12.22 13.76 -8.12
C ARG A 81 11.30 12.54 -8.17
N GLY A 82 10.18 12.57 -7.44
CA GLY A 82 9.17 11.53 -7.50
C GLY A 82 8.53 11.42 -8.89
N ILE A 83 8.15 12.55 -9.50
CA ILE A 83 7.59 12.58 -10.86
C ILE A 83 8.63 12.06 -11.86
N LEU A 84 9.87 12.53 -11.78
CA LEU A 84 10.93 12.09 -12.68
C LEU A 84 11.17 10.58 -12.55
N TYR A 85 11.27 10.04 -11.33
CA TYR A 85 11.53 8.61 -11.11
C TYR A 85 10.35 7.74 -11.58
N TRP A 86 9.16 7.95 -11.02
CA TRP A 86 8.01 7.10 -11.30
C TRP A 86 7.47 7.32 -12.72
N GLY A 87 7.48 8.56 -13.21
CA GLY A 87 7.07 8.89 -14.57
C GLY A 87 8.00 8.29 -15.63
N SER A 88 9.32 8.46 -15.48
CA SER A 88 10.27 7.85 -16.44
C SER A 88 10.23 6.33 -16.37
N SER A 89 10.16 5.73 -15.18
CA SER A 89 10.05 4.29 -15.05
C SER A 89 8.76 3.75 -15.68
N LEU A 90 7.64 4.44 -15.52
CA LEU A 90 6.38 4.05 -16.15
C LEU A 90 6.51 4.05 -17.67
N ILE A 91 7.04 5.14 -18.24
CA ILE A 91 7.24 5.29 -19.69
C ILE A 91 8.16 4.18 -20.22
N ILE A 92 9.29 3.94 -19.57
CA ILE A 92 10.26 2.91 -19.97
C ILE A 92 9.62 1.53 -19.94
N LEU A 93 8.90 1.17 -18.86
CA LEU A 93 8.23 -0.13 -18.76
C LEU A 93 7.14 -0.32 -19.81
N MET A 94 6.33 0.71 -20.07
CA MET A 94 5.29 0.64 -21.09
C MET A 94 5.86 0.51 -22.50
N LEU A 95 6.95 1.21 -22.81
CA LEU A 95 7.69 1.05 -24.07
C LEU A 95 8.24 -0.38 -24.20
N LEU A 96 8.92 -0.90 -23.18
CA LEU A 96 9.48 -2.24 -23.18
C LEU A 96 8.40 -3.31 -23.31
N PHE A 97 7.27 -3.16 -22.60
CA PHE A 97 6.15 -4.08 -22.73
C PHE A 97 5.55 -4.04 -24.13
N ASN A 98 5.40 -2.85 -24.73
CA ASN A 98 4.87 -2.74 -26.08
C ASN A 98 5.80 -3.34 -27.14
N LEU A 99 7.12 -3.29 -26.95
CA LEU A 99 8.10 -3.89 -27.86
C LEU A 99 8.22 -5.41 -27.69
N THR A 100 8.22 -5.90 -26.46
CA THR A 100 8.48 -7.33 -26.18
C THR A 100 7.21 -8.17 -26.09
N LYS A 101 6.08 -7.54 -25.75
CA LYS A 101 4.82 -8.20 -25.37
C LYS A 101 5.00 -9.30 -24.31
N ASN A 102 6.06 -9.22 -23.51
CA ASN A 102 6.43 -10.22 -22.53
C ASN A 102 6.02 -9.78 -21.11
N TRP A 103 4.91 -10.35 -20.64
CA TRP A 103 4.34 -10.08 -19.32
C TRP A 103 5.28 -10.41 -18.16
N LEU A 104 6.01 -11.53 -18.25
CA LEU A 104 6.92 -11.95 -17.18
C LEU A 104 8.07 -10.94 -17.02
N LEU A 105 8.67 -10.52 -18.14
CA LEU A 105 9.71 -9.50 -18.15
C LEU A 105 9.18 -8.18 -17.58
N PHE A 106 7.99 -7.77 -18.00
CA PHE A 106 7.36 -6.53 -17.54
C PHE A 106 7.11 -6.51 -16.02
N ILE A 107 6.53 -7.58 -15.46
CA ILE A 107 6.27 -7.67 -14.01
C ILE A 107 7.59 -7.71 -13.22
N THR A 108 8.59 -8.44 -13.73
CA THR A 108 9.93 -8.50 -13.11
C THR A 108 10.57 -7.11 -13.06
N LEU A 109 10.51 -6.36 -14.17
CA LEU A 109 11.07 -5.01 -14.21
C LEU A 109 10.25 -4.02 -13.37
N LEU A 110 8.93 -4.19 -13.23
CA LEU A 110 8.13 -3.44 -12.27
C LEU A 110 8.59 -3.70 -10.84
N LEU A 111 8.84 -4.96 -10.44
CA LEU A 111 9.35 -5.29 -9.11
C LEU A 111 10.71 -4.64 -8.85
N VAL A 112 11.60 -4.71 -9.84
CA VAL A 112 12.93 -4.10 -9.77
C VAL A 112 12.82 -2.59 -9.64
N SER A 113 11.98 -1.94 -10.45
CA SER A 113 11.73 -0.49 -10.35
C SER A 113 11.14 -0.11 -9.00
N ALA A 114 10.15 -0.86 -8.52
CA ALA A 114 9.52 -0.60 -7.23
C ALA A 114 10.52 -0.70 -6.08
N PHE A 115 11.40 -1.71 -6.12
CA PHE A 115 12.49 -1.89 -5.15
C PHE A 115 13.49 -0.73 -5.19
N PHE A 116 13.99 -0.35 -6.37
CA PHE A 116 14.94 0.75 -6.52
C PHE A 116 14.33 2.10 -6.15
N GLY A 117 13.08 2.36 -6.50
CA GLY A 117 12.38 3.59 -6.16
C GLY A 117 12.22 3.72 -4.66
N TYR A 118 11.81 2.64 -4.02
CA TYR A 118 11.77 2.60 -2.58
C TYR A 118 13.15 2.83 -1.95
N TYR A 119 14.19 2.11 -2.38
CA TYR A 119 15.56 2.28 -1.87
C TYR A 119 16.05 3.74 -2.02
N TYR A 120 15.77 4.36 -3.17
CA TYR A 120 16.07 5.76 -3.43
C TYR A 120 15.34 6.72 -2.47
N ALA A 121 14.06 6.47 -2.19
CA ALA A 121 13.29 7.24 -1.22
C ALA A 121 13.91 7.14 0.20
N VAL A 122 14.36 5.95 0.60
CA VAL A 122 15.01 5.74 1.91
C VAL A 122 16.30 6.55 2.04
N ILE A 123 17.16 6.51 1.02
CA ILE A 123 18.41 7.29 0.99
C ILE A 123 18.10 8.79 1.14
N LEU A 124 17.15 9.30 0.35
CA LEU A 124 16.79 10.72 0.38
C LEU A 124 16.18 11.14 1.72
N HIS A 125 15.32 10.31 2.30
CA HIS A 125 14.75 10.57 3.62
C HIS A 125 15.83 10.57 4.72
N SER A 126 16.81 9.67 4.65
CA SER A 126 17.94 9.64 5.59
C SER A 126 18.81 10.89 5.51
N LYS A 127 19.14 11.32 4.28
CA LYS A 127 19.89 12.57 4.04
C LYS A 127 19.17 13.80 4.59
N LYS A 128 17.85 13.91 4.37
CA LYS A 128 17.02 15.02 4.90
C LYS A 128 17.04 15.13 6.43
N ARG A 129 17.25 14.01 7.14
CA ARG A 129 17.27 13.98 8.61
C ARG A 129 18.68 13.98 9.22
N GLY A 130 19.73 14.21 8.42
CA GLY A 130 21.11 14.24 8.91
C GLY A 130 21.60 12.91 9.51
N LYS A 131 20.95 11.78 9.20
CA LYS A 131 21.39 10.46 9.65
C LYS A 131 22.28 9.84 8.57
N GLU A 132 23.58 9.78 8.83
CA GLU A 132 24.60 9.30 7.88
C GLU A 132 24.50 7.81 7.51
N ARG A 133 23.76 7.00 8.29
CA ARG A 133 23.48 5.59 7.96
C ARG A 133 22.00 5.35 7.73
N ALA A 134 21.63 5.29 6.45
CA ALA A 134 20.33 4.88 5.95
C ALA A 134 20.15 3.37 6.14
N ALA A 135 19.85 2.92 7.36
CA ALA A 135 19.41 1.55 7.56
C ALA A 135 17.92 1.46 7.18
N LEU A 136 17.58 0.58 6.24
CA LEU A 136 16.21 0.19 5.88
C LEU A 136 15.32 -0.06 7.12
N PHE A 137 15.92 -0.59 8.19
CA PHE A 137 15.25 -0.89 9.45
C PHE A 137 14.89 0.34 10.31
N LYS A 138 15.43 1.52 10.03
CA LYS A 138 15.18 2.76 10.80
C LYS A 138 14.01 3.60 10.27
N LEU A 139 13.25 3.08 9.30
CA LEU A 139 12.07 3.77 8.80
C LEU A 139 10.88 3.65 9.75
N PRO A 140 9.98 4.64 9.73
CA PRO A 140 8.71 4.56 10.45
C PRO A 140 7.94 3.29 10.07
N LEU A 141 7.19 2.72 11.01
CA LEU A 141 6.43 1.48 10.80
C LEU A 141 5.43 1.61 9.63
N GLY A 142 4.80 2.78 9.49
CA GLY A 142 3.88 3.06 8.36
C GLY A 142 4.55 2.92 6.99
N ASN A 143 5.81 3.35 6.85
CA ASN A 143 6.56 3.20 5.61
C ASN A 143 6.93 1.73 5.37
N LYS A 144 7.22 0.97 6.44
CA LYS A 144 7.48 -0.47 6.33
C LYS A 144 6.27 -1.22 5.81
N ILE A 145 5.09 -0.87 6.30
CA ILE A 145 3.83 -1.45 5.83
C ILE A 145 3.55 -1.04 4.38
N ALA A 146 3.82 0.19 3.96
CA ALA A 146 3.68 0.58 2.55
C ALA A 146 4.55 -0.28 1.60
N ILE A 147 5.76 -0.67 1.99
CA ILE A 147 6.60 -1.60 1.22
C ILE A 147 5.98 -2.99 1.20
N PHE A 148 5.50 -3.46 2.35
CA PHE A 148 4.85 -4.75 2.44
C PHE A 148 3.67 -4.81 1.45
N TRP A 149 2.83 -3.77 1.43
CA TRP A 149 1.76 -3.61 0.45
C TRP A 149 2.28 -3.63 -1.00
N LEU A 150 3.34 -2.91 -1.29
CA LEU A 150 3.96 -2.88 -2.62
C LEU A 150 4.42 -4.27 -3.06
N VAL A 151 5.20 -4.97 -2.23
CA VAL A 151 5.71 -6.32 -2.52
C VAL A 151 4.56 -7.30 -2.68
N MET A 152 3.54 -7.20 -1.83
CA MET A 152 2.32 -8.01 -1.91
C MET A 152 1.59 -7.79 -3.23
N MET A 153 1.28 -6.54 -3.61
CA MET A 153 0.55 -6.25 -4.86
C MET A 153 1.32 -6.69 -6.10
N CYS A 154 2.64 -6.47 -6.11
CA CYS A 154 3.48 -6.91 -7.21
C CYS A 154 3.56 -8.45 -7.28
N GLY A 155 3.64 -9.14 -6.13
CA GLY A 155 3.64 -10.60 -6.04
C GLY A 155 2.34 -11.22 -6.52
N VAL A 156 1.20 -10.63 -6.13
CA VAL A 156 -0.12 -11.00 -6.65
C VAL A 156 -0.18 -10.78 -8.17
N GLY A 157 0.27 -9.63 -8.67
CA GLY A 157 0.33 -9.36 -10.10
C GLY A 157 1.15 -10.42 -10.86
N LEU A 158 2.28 -10.85 -10.28
CA LEU A 158 3.11 -11.92 -10.83
C LEU A 158 2.37 -13.26 -10.85
N LEU A 159 1.66 -13.61 -9.78
CA LEU A 159 0.83 -14.82 -9.75
C LEU A 159 -0.27 -14.77 -10.81
N VAL A 160 -0.99 -13.65 -10.95
CA VAL A 160 -2.00 -13.47 -11.99
C VAL A 160 -1.38 -13.69 -13.38
N GLY A 161 -0.23 -13.08 -13.67
CA GLY A 161 0.45 -13.25 -14.96
C GLY A 161 1.00 -14.67 -15.20
N VAL A 162 1.45 -15.37 -14.15
CA VAL A 162 1.89 -16.78 -14.26
C VAL A 162 0.70 -17.70 -14.53
N PHE A 163 -0.41 -17.50 -13.83
CA PHE A 163 -1.64 -18.24 -14.07
C PHE A 163 -2.18 -17.98 -15.48
N GLU A 164 -2.11 -16.73 -15.95
CA GLU A 164 -2.44 -16.38 -17.33
C GLU A 164 -1.57 -17.15 -18.34
N ALA A 165 -0.25 -17.13 -18.16
CA ALA A 165 0.68 -17.77 -19.08
C ALA A 165 0.63 -19.31 -19.06
N LYS A 166 0.30 -19.94 -17.92
CA LYS A 166 0.31 -21.41 -17.77
C LYS A 166 -1.08 -22.05 -17.89
N LEU A 167 -2.09 -21.47 -17.26
CA LEU A 167 -3.46 -22.01 -17.27
C LEU A 167 -4.29 -21.50 -18.45
N GLY A 168 -4.06 -20.26 -18.90
CA GLY A 168 -4.75 -19.69 -20.08
C GLY A 168 -4.51 -20.47 -21.37
N ALA A 169 -3.35 -21.12 -21.49
CA ALA A 169 -3.01 -21.96 -22.64
C ALA A 169 -3.59 -23.39 -22.58
N SER A 170 -4.09 -23.84 -21.42
CA SER A 170 -4.48 -25.24 -21.19
C SER A 170 -5.96 -25.44 -20.80
N LEU A 171 -6.66 -24.39 -20.36
CA LEU A 171 -8.06 -24.44 -19.95
C LEU A 171 -8.90 -23.47 -20.79
N VAL A 172 -9.76 -24.02 -21.64
CA VAL A 172 -10.61 -23.30 -22.61
C VAL A 172 -11.63 -22.33 -21.96
N ASN A 173 -11.78 -22.29 -20.63
CA ASN A 173 -12.79 -21.48 -19.94
C ASN A 173 -12.29 -20.87 -18.61
N PHE A 174 -11.05 -20.40 -18.54
CA PHE A 174 -10.55 -19.78 -17.31
C PHE A 174 -11.06 -18.33 -17.16
N ASP A 175 -11.86 -18.05 -16.11
CA ASP A 175 -12.37 -16.70 -15.83
C ASP A 175 -11.29 -15.82 -15.16
N TYR A 176 -10.61 -15.03 -15.99
CA TYR A 176 -9.61 -14.06 -15.56
C TYR A 176 -10.15 -13.02 -14.58
N ASN A 177 -11.41 -12.61 -14.72
CA ASN A 177 -12.01 -11.62 -13.82
C ASN A 177 -12.21 -12.20 -12.43
N PHE A 178 -12.62 -13.46 -12.34
CA PHE A 178 -12.68 -14.17 -11.08
C PHE A 178 -11.30 -14.29 -10.42
N LEU A 179 -10.28 -14.73 -11.17
CA LEU A 179 -8.94 -14.87 -10.63
C LEU A 179 -8.37 -13.52 -10.15
N PHE A 180 -8.52 -12.47 -10.95
CA PHE A 180 -8.04 -11.13 -10.63
C PHE A 180 -8.68 -10.61 -9.34
N VAL A 181 -10.02 -10.66 -9.23
CA VAL A 181 -10.71 -10.14 -8.05
C VAL A 181 -10.37 -10.94 -6.79
N VAL A 182 -10.24 -12.26 -6.90
CA VAL A 182 -9.91 -13.12 -5.76
C VAL A 182 -8.46 -12.91 -5.33
N LEU A 183 -7.48 -12.96 -6.23
CA LEU A 183 -6.08 -12.82 -5.87
C LEU A 183 -5.74 -11.41 -5.40
N LEU A 184 -6.16 -10.38 -6.14
CA LEU A 184 -5.87 -8.99 -5.79
C LEU A 184 -6.68 -8.55 -4.57
N GLY A 185 -7.96 -8.94 -4.49
CA GLY A 185 -8.78 -8.71 -3.31
C GLY A 185 -8.22 -9.40 -2.06
N PHE A 186 -7.73 -10.63 -2.19
CA PHE A 186 -7.06 -11.33 -1.09
C PHE A 186 -5.75 -10.65 -0.69
N GLY A 187 -4.93 -10.21 -1.65
CA GLY A 187 -3.71 -9.44 -1.38
C GLY A 187 -3.98 -8.17 -0.58
N ILE A 188 -5.05 -7.43 -0.92
CA ILE A 188 -5.52 -6.25 -0.18
C ILE A 188 -5.98 -6.63 1.22
N SER A 189 -6.71 -7.73 1.33
CA SER A 189 -7.23 -8.22 2.62
C SER A 189 -6.10 -8.58 3.59
N VAL A 190 -5.07 -9.27 3.10
CA VAL A 190 -3.85 -9.56 3.87
C VAL A 190 -3.11 -8.27 4.23
N GLY A 191 -3.00 -7.34 3.28
CA GLY A 191 -2.45 -6.00 3.50
C GLY A 191 -3.14 -5.29 4.67
N LEU A 192 -4.48 -5.25 4.65
CA LEU A 192 -5.31 -4.63 5.69
C LEU A 192 -5.21 -5.35 7.03
N PHE A 193 -5.16 -6.69 6.99
CA PHE A 193 -4.97 -7.50 8.20
C PHE A 193 -3.64 -7.17 8.89
N VAL A 194 -2.52 -7.12 8.14
CA VAL A 194 -1.19 -6.77 8.68
C VAL A 194 -1.16 -5.31 9.14
N SER A 195 -1.85 -4.41 8.43
CA SER A 195 -2.07 -3.03 8.86
C SER A 195 -2.79 -2.91 10.21
N GLY A 196 -3.47 -3.96 10.66
CA GLY A 196 -4.03 -4.13 12.00
C GLY A 196 -3.03 -3.95 13.14
N LEU A 197 -1.73 -4.13 12.87
CA LEU A 197 -0.64 -3.90 13.83
C LEU A 197 -0.52 -2.43 14.25
N ILE A 198 -0.92 -1.48 13.38
CA ILE A 198 -0.92 -0.05 13.69
C ILE A 198 -2.23 0.37 14.37
N ASP A 199 -3.36 -0.08 13.81
CA ASP A 199 -4.69 0.21 14.32
C ASP A 199 -5.65 -0.95 14.06
N LYS A 200 -6.37 -1.36 15.12
CA LYS A 200 -7.31 -2.49 15.12
C LYS A 200 -8.44 -2.35 14.10
N GLY A 201 -8.80 -1.14 13.67
CA GLY A 201 -9.82 -0.94 12.64
C GLY A 201 -9.47 -1.64 11.33
N PHE A 202 -8.20 -1.60 10.92
CA PHE A 202 -7.75 -2.28 9.69
C PHE A 202 -7.75 -3.80 9.83
N LEU A 203 -7.50 -4.33 11.03
CA LEU A 203 -7.60 -5.77 11.30
C LEU A 203 -9.00 -6.28 10.97
N ILE A 204 -10.04 -5.58 11.46
CA ILE A 204 -11.44 -5.96 11.25
C ILE A 204 -11.78 -5.92 9.75
N ILE A 205 -11.43 -4.82 9.07
CA ILE A 205 -11.67 -4.68 7.63
C ILE A 205 -10.92 -5.78 6.86
N GLY A 206 -9.68 -6.09 7.27
CA GLY A 206 -8.85 -7.15 6.68
C GLY A 206 -9.48 -8.52 6.82
N VAL A 207 -9.96 -8.90 8.01
CA VAL A 207 -10.64 -10.19 8.24
C VAL A 207 -11.93 -10.28 7.42
N ILE A 208 -12.76 -9.24 7.45
CA ILE A 208 -14.03 -9.21 6.70
C ILE A 208 -13.77 -9.35 5.20
N SER A 209 -12.78 -8.63 4.65
CA SER A 209 -12.44 -8.70 3.23
C SER A 209 -11.79 -10.03 2.84
N MET A 210 -10.95 -10.61 3.70
CA MET A 210 -10.22 -11.85 3.43
C MET A 210 -11.13 -13.04 3.14
N PHE A 211 -12.25 -13.12 3.85
CA PHE A 211 -13.27 -14.15 3.62
C PHE A 211 -14.40 -13.65 2.72
N GLY A 212 -14.82 -12.39 2.88
CA GLY A 212 -15.95 -11.82 2.16
C GLY A 212 -15.72 -11.72 0.65
N ILE A 213 -14.53 -11.30 0.20
CA ILE A 213 -14.26 -11.16 -1.24
C ILE A 213 -14.32 -12.52 -1.94
N PRO A 214 -13.57 -13.58 -1.51
CA PRO A 214 -13.66 -14.88 -2.17
C PRO A 214 -15.07 -15.48 -2.13
N VAL A 215 -15.77 -15.43 -0.99
CA VAL A 215 -17.12 -16.00 -0.86
C VAL A 215 -18.11 -15.30 -1.78
N LEU A 216 -18.08 -13.97 -1.83
CA LEU A 216 -18.97 -13.22 -2.72
C LEU A 216 -18.60 -13.44 -4.19
N SER A 217 -17.32 -13.56 -4.53
CA SER A 217 -16.87 -13.88 -5.89
C SER A 217 -17.34 -15.26 -6.36
N LEU A 218 -17.45 -16.25 -5.47
CA LEU A 218 -18.00 -17.58 -5.80
C LEU A 218 -19.49 -17.54 -6.15
N ILE A 219 -20.24 -16.63 -5.52
CA ILE A 219 -21.67 -16.42 -5.83
C ILE A 219 -21.80 -15.63 -7.13
N ASN A 220 -21.07 -14.52 -7.24
CA ASN A 220 -21.05 -13.65 -8.39
C ASN A 220 -19.79 -12.77 -8.36
N VAL A 221 -18.96 -12.86 -9.40
CA VAL A 221 -17.72 -12.09 -9.56
C VAL A 221 -17.92 -10.59 -9.32
N ASN A 222 -19.06 -10.03 -9.77
CA ASN A 222 -19.38 -8.62 -9.58
C ASN A 222 -19.54 -8.24 -8.11
N LEU A 223 -20.11 -9.13 -7.28
CA LEU A 223 -20.21 -8.90 -5.83
C LEU A 223 -18.84 -8.88 -5.17
N GLY A 224 -17.91 -9.71 -5.66
CA GLY A 224 -16.50 -9.66 -5.29
C GLY A 224 -15.87 -8.30 -5.57
N TYR A 225 -16.09 -7.75 -6.77
CA TYR A 225 -15.57 -6.43 -7.14
C TYR A 225 -16.18 -5.30 -6.30
N VAL A 226 -17.50 -5.34 -6.08
CA VAL A 226 -18.20 -4.37 -5.21
C VAL A 226 -17.65 -4.41 -3.80
N MET A 227 -17.45 -5.61 -3.25
CA MET A 227 -16.88 -5.78 -1.91
C MET A 227 -15.44 -5.25 -1.85
N ALA A 228 -14.58 -5.65 -2.79
CA ALA A 228 -13.19 -5.22 -2.85
C ALA A 228 -13.06 -3.70 -3.01
N SER A 229 -13.91 -3.09 -3.82
CA SER A 229 -14.00 -1.64 -3.98
C SER A 229 -14.48 -0.97 -2.69
N GLY A 230 -15.56 -1.47 -2.10
CA GLY A 230 -16.16 -0.95 -0.87
C GLY A 230 -15.20 -0.97 0.32
N VAL A 231 -14.53 -2.10 0.58
CA VAL A 231 -13.56 -2.19 1.68
C VAL A 231 -12.35 -1.27 1.45
N SER A 232 -11.93 -1.09 0.19
CA SER A 232 -10.85 -0.17 -0.16
C SER A 232 -11.26 1.28 0.13
N PHE A 233 -12.47 1.71 -0.26
CA PHE A 233 -12.95 3.05 0.09
C PHE A 233 -13.18 3.25 1.59
N ILE A 234 -13.71 2.24 2.30
CA ILE A 234 -13.86 2.29 3.76
C ILE A 234 -12.49 2.46 4.43
N SER A 235 -11.49 1.67 4.01
CA SER A 235 -10.12 1.80 4.51
C SER A 235 -9.51 3.17 4.20
N SER A 236 -9.87 3.78 3.07
CA SER A 236 -9.46 5.15 2.75
C SER A 236 -10.05 6.15 3.72
N ILE A 237 -11.38 6.14 3.90
CA ILE A 237 -12.09 7.04 4.81
C ILE A 237 -11.53 6.89 6.24
N TYR A 238 -11.31 5.65 6.67
CA TYR A 238 -10.72 5.36 7.97
C TYR A 238 -9.27 5.85 8.11
N GLY A 239 -8.45 5.66 7.08
CA GLY A 239 -7.10 6.21 7.00
C GLY A 239 -7.08 7.74 7.08
N GLY A 240 -8.00 8.40 6.36
CA GLY A 240 -8.20 9.85 6.42
C GLY A 240 -8.60 10.32 7.83
N TYR A 241 -9.50 9.60 8.49
CA TYR A 241 -9.86 9.85 9.89
C TYR A 241 -8.64 9.78 10.82
N LEU A 242 -7.82 8.73 10.71
CA LEU A 242 -6.60 8.59 11.51
C LEU A 242 -5.59 9.70 11.24
N TYR A 243 -5.43 10.10 9.98
CA TYR A 243 -4.56 11.22 9.60
C TYR A 243 -5.01 12.53 10.24
N LEU A 244 -6.29 12.87 10.15
CA LEU A 244 -6.86 14.09 10.73
C LEU A 244 -6.79 14.08 12.25
N LYS A 245 -7.09 12.94 12.88
CA LYS A 245 -7.01 12.76 14.35
C LYS A 245 -5.59 13.01 14.85
N SER A 246 -4.59 12.45 14.17
CA SER A 246 -3.17 12.61 14.52
C SER A 246 -2.66 14.03 14.28
N GLY A 247 -3.28 14.78 13.34
CA GLY A 247 -2.99 16.20 13.11
C GLY A 247 -3.46 17.12 14.25
N LYS A 248 -4.59 16.78 14.90
CA LYS A 248 -5.15 17.55 16.03
C LYS A 248 -4.36 17.43 17.33
N GLY A 249 -3.50 16.41 17.47
CA GLY A 249 -2.58 16.25 18.61
C GLY A 249 -1.40 17.24 18.64
N ARG A 250 -1.22 18.05 17.57
CA ARG A 250 -0.18 19.11 17.51
C ARG A 250 -0.59 20.42 18.21
N SER A 251 -1.75 20.44 18.86
CA SER A 251 -2.30 21.60 19.58
C SER A 251 -2.05 21.51 21.08
N TYR A 252 -0.87 21.07 21.51
CA TYR A 252 -0.40 21.33 22.87
C TYR A 252 0.89 22.13 22.78
N PRO A 253 0.91 23.36 23.34
CA PRO A 253 2.08 24.25 23.33
C PRO A 253 3.27 23.66 24.06
#